data_AF-A0A4Y4AWI1-F1
#
_entry.id   AF-A0A4Y4AWI1-F1
#
_cell.length_a   1.000
_cell.length_b   1.000
_cell.length_c   1.000
_cell.angle_alpha   90.00
_cell.angle_beta   90.00
_cell.angle_gamma   90.00
#
_symmetry.space_group_name_H-M   'P 1'
#
loop_
_entity.id
_entity.type
_entity.pdbx_description
1 polymer ?
#
loop_
_entity_poly.entity_id
_entity_poly.type
_entity_poly.pdbx_seq_one_letter_code
_entity_poly.pdbx_strand_id
1 'polypeptide(L)'
;MKKMKFLALTFLLVFMSCSEELVNSVESQIAEPQSQSENEIKTSLSGKLINTPSLPNATSTISGTILTFTQTGKIGTADGSLWNPTLVIPANSPLTEIKINANVTLYGNIVIKKTNFIVTGDNRDNSIIDGSRTPYTKGDRSLCSIRHDGNGTISISKLQSRNPANFHLTGFSNATISEVKIIENRETHSTDGFHFAKGAIVDQAFIDTYDDVLYVGEVTKISNSTIYHNKNGAIFMVSWGQKVSDIGTGITEAINCTFIDNYVGTDNYAHGIVGWSQKKNEGAELAKVKFTNCIWKANPSKPVKRSPFYTFGRISGENPDAIIKDGTIEQIGGNCAWTNPSNIRYGIGVVPADSQIIKPSTCP
;
A
#
# COMPACT_ATOMS: atom_id res chain seq x y z
N MET A 1 -21.90 55.27 -22.07
CA MET A 1 -23.04 56.15 -21.70
C MET A 1 -24.03 55.31 -20.89
N LYS A 2 -24.18 55.60 -19.58
CA LYS A 2 -25.32 55.28 -18.69
C LYS A 2 -25.66 53.78 -18.48
N LYS A 3 -26.06 53.28 -17.30
CA LYS A 3 -26.28 53.80 -15.95
C LYS A 3 -26.57 52.58 -15.05
N MET A 4 -26.06 52.61 -13.82
CA MET A 4 -26.72 52.36 -12.53
C MET A 4 -27.93 51.40 -12.46
N LYS A 5 -27.96 50.53 -11.45
CA LYS A 5 -28.68 50.70 -10.14
C LYS A 5 -28.61 49.37 -9.34
N PHE A 6 -28.08 49.32 -8.10
CA PHE A 6 -28.62 49.77 -6.79
C PHE A 6 -29.53 48.75 -6.09
N LEU A 7 -29.06 48.20 -4.95
CA LEU A 7 -29.71 48.00 -3.63
C LEU A 7 -28.77 47.04 -2.85
N ALA A 8 -28.05 47.40 -1.77
CA ALA A 8 -28.36 48.10 -0.52
C ALA A 8 -29.47 47.44 0.30
N LEU A 9 -29.09 46.69 1.35
CA LEU A 9 -29.68 46.89 2.68
C LEU A 9 -28.75 46.39 3.79
N THR A 10 -28.86 47.09 4.90
CA THR A 10 -27.91 47.27 6.00
C THR A 10 -28.53 46.75 7.31
N PHE A 11 -27.71 46.70 8.37
CA PHE A 11 -28.05 46.67 9.81
C PHE A 11 -28.31 45.28 10.43
N LEU A 12 -27.85 44.96 11.65
CA LEU A 12 -27.66 45.82 12.82
C LEU A 12 -26.63 45.21 13.80
N LEU A 13 -25.88 46.10 14.45
CA LEU A 13 -24.98 45.86 15.58
C LEU A 13 -25.75 45.50 16.86
N VAL A 14 -25.11 44.75 17.75
CA VAL A 14 -25.23 45.03 19.21
C VAL A 14 -23.83 45.07 19.82
N PHE A 15 -23.52 46.22 20.42
CA PHE A 15 -22.31 46.58 21.13
C PHE A 15 -22.43 46.27 22.64
N MET A 16 -21.26 46.03 23.25
CA MET A 16 -20.78 46.48 24.57
C MET A 16 -21.44 45.98 25.86
N SER A 17 -20.63 45.34 26.72
CA SER A 17 -20.01 45.95 27.93
C SER A 17 -19.22 44.83 28.66
N CYS A 18 -17.88 44.84 28.73
CA CYS A 18 -16.94 45.64 29.54
C CYS A 18 -17.20 45.61 31.06
N SER A 19 -16.37 44.82 31.78
CA SER A 19 -15.46 45.23 32.87
C SER A 19 -14.95 43.95 33.54
N GLU A 20 -13.68 43.56 33.46
CA GLU A 20 -12.46 44.13 34.07
C GLU A 20 -12.51 44.26 35.59
N GLU A 21 -11.99 43.23 36.25
CA GLU A 21 -11.20 43.20 37.49
C GLU A 21 -10.78 41.71 37.61
N LEU A 22 -9.53 41.28 37.76
CA LEU A 22 -8.35 41.89 38.32
C LEU A 22 -7.14 41.10 37.77
N VAL A 23 -6.40 41.69 36.84
CA VAL A 23 -5.05 41.26 36.48
C VAL A 23 -4.12 41.83 37.53
N ASN A 24 -3.52 40.97 38.35
CA ASN A 24 -2.12 41.04 38.80
C ASN A 24 -1.88 40.08 39.97
N SER A 25 -1.43 38.87 39.66
CA SER A 25 -0.21 38.39 40.28
C SER A 25 0.41 37.26 39.45
N VAL A 26 1.68 37.50 39.09
CA VAL A 26 2.69 36.49 38.71
C VAL A 26 2.71 36.07 37.24
N GLU A 27 3.30 36.93 36.42
CA GLU A 27 4.18 36.45 35.35
C GLU A 27 5.44 35.84 35.98
N SER A 28 5.63 34.53 35.80
CA SER A 28 6.74 33.99 34.99
C SER A 28 7.04 32.51 35.34
N GLN A 29 7.41 31.77 34.27
CA GLN A 29 8.15 30.49 34.22
C GLN A 29 7.37 29.21 33.80
N ILE A 30 7.25 29.05 32.47
CA ILE A 30 7.62 27.90 31.60
C ILE A 30 7.21 26.45 32.00
N ALA A 31 6.30 25.89 31.18
CA ALA A 31 6.08 24.52 30.64
C ALA A 31 6.26 23.23 31.47
N GLU A 32 5.24 22.33 31.40
CA GLU A 32 5.33 20.95 30.88
C GLU A 32 3.93 20.32 30.65
N PRO A 33 3.73 19.45 29.63
CA PRO A 33 2.46 18.79 29.34
C PRO A 33 2.26 17.52 30.19
N GLN A 34 1.05 17.36 30.75
CA GLN A 34 0.68 16.20 31.56
C GLN A 34 0.57 14.91 30.73
N SER A 35 1.13 13.83 31.30
CA SER A 35 1.21 12.47 30.78
C SER A 35 -0.14 11.73 30.76
N GLN A 36 -0.38 10.97 29.70
CA GLN A 36 -1.46 9.97 29.60
C GLN A 36 -1.15 8.70 30.41
N SER A 37 -2.20 7.99 30.86
CA SER A 37 -2.06 6.61 31.36
C SER A 37 -2.45 5.58 30.30
N GLU A 38 -1.60 4.57 30.10
CA GLU A 38 -1.59 3.55 29.03
C GLU A 38 -2.77 2.55 29.02
N ASN A 39 -3.74 2.64 29.92
CA ASN A 39 -4.82 1.64 30.06
C ASN A 39 -6.14 1.97 29.31
N GLU A 40 -6.33 3.18 28.81
CA GLU A 40 -7.53 3.54 28.03
C GLU A 40 -7.42 3.17 26.53
N ILE A 41 -6.27 2.65 26.09
CA ILE A 41 -5.98 2.37 24.67
C ILE A 41 -6.38 0.94 24.24
N LYS A 42 -6.75 0.03 25.15
CA LYS A 42 -6.80 -1.42 24.83
C LYS A 42 -8.16 -2.13 24.79
N THR A 43 -9.29 -1.48 25.04
CA THR A 43 -10.58 -2.20 25.07
C THR A 43 -11.76 -1.41 24.50
N SER A 44 -11.91 -1.41 23.16
CA SER A 44 -13.20 -1.60 22.46
C SER A 44 -13.08 -1.35 20.95
N LEU A 45 -12.34 -2.19 20.23
CA LEU A 45 -12.45 -2.29 18.77
C LEU A 45 -13.16 -3.60 18.41
N SER A 46 -14.48 -3.60 18.63
CA SER A 46 -15.40 -4.54 18.02
C SER A 46 -16.58 -3.74 17.47
N GLY A 47 -16.60 -3.55 16.15
CA GLY A 47 -17.79 -3.20 15.36
C GLY A 47 -18.70 -2.09 15.90
N LYS A 48 -18.32 -0.82 15.73
CA LYS A 48 -19.28 0.26 15.51
C LYS A 48 -18.59 1.38 14.74
N LEU A 49 -19.05 1.66 13.52
CA LEU A 49 -18.66 2.85 12.77
C LEU A 49 -18.89 4.07 13.68
N ILE A 50 -17.82 4.73 14.08
CA ILE A 50 -17.93 6.08 14.60
C ILE A 50 -18.28 6.94 13.40
N ASN A 51 -19.52 7.41 13.37
CA ASN A 51 -19.99 8.46 12.49
C ASN A 51 -19.20 9.73 12.83
N THR A 52 -17.97 9.84 12.32
CA THR A 52 -17.18 11.06 12.43
C THR A 52 -17.93 12.21 11.75
N PRO A 53 -17.91 13.44 12.31
CA PRO A 53 -18.50 14.63 11.71
C PRO A 53 -18.08 14.73 10.24
N SER A 54 -19.02 15.12 9.38
CA SER A 54 -18.86 15.11 7.92
C SER A 54 -17.58 15.83 7.51
N LEU A 55 -16.51 15.09 7.19
CA LEU A 55 -15.36 15.69 6.51
C LEU A 55 -15.87 16.45 5.29
N PRO A 56 -15.36 17.66 5.02
CA PRO A 56 -15.72 18.40 3.82
C PRO A 56 -15.37 17.57 2.57
N ASN A 57 -16.08 17.82 1.48
CA ASN A 57 -15.68 17.30 0.17
C ASN A 57 -14.32 17.88 -0.19
N ALA A 58 -13.46 17.08 -0.82
CA ALA A 58 -12.21 17.57 -1.36
C ALA A 58 -12.51 18.66 -2.42
N THR A 59 -11.77 19.76 -2.38
CA THR A 59 -11.86 20.79 -3.41
C THR A 59 -10.91 20.46 -4.55
N SER A 60 -11.37 20.61 -5.78
CA SER A 60 -10.57 20.38 -6.97
C SER A 60 -10.79 21.47 -8.02
N THR A 61 -9.82 21.59 -8.92
CA THR A 61 -9.88 22.45 -10.10
C THR A 61 -9.58 21.62 -11.34
N ILE A 62 -10.12 22.02 -12.48
CA ILE A 62 -9.78 21.43 -13.78
C ILE A 62 -9.11 22.50 -14.63
N SER A 63 -7.92 22.19 -15.14
CA SER A 63 -7.19 23.02 -16.10
C SER A 63 -6.81 22.15 -17.30
N GLY A 64 -7.43 22.40 -18.46
CA GLY A 64 -7.30 21.53 -19.62
C GLY A 64 -7.81 20.11 -19.32
N THR A 65 -6.93 19.12 -19.40
CA THR A 65 -7.22 17.70 -19.17
C THR A 65 -6.76 17.20 -17.79
N ILE A 66 -6.39 18.11 -16.88
CA ILE A 66 -5.83 17.78 -15.56
C ILE A 66 -6.83 18.13 -14.47
N LEU A 67 -7.21 17.14 -13.64
CA LEU A 67 -7.98 17.32 -12.42
C LEU A 67 -7.01 17.46 -11.24
N THR A 68 -6.97 18.63 -10.59
CA THR A 68 -6.08 18.90 -9.47
C THR A 68 -6.85 19.03 -8.17
N PHE A 69 -6.52 18.21 -7.17
CA PHE A 69 -7.05 18.35 -5.81
C PHE A 69 -6.18 19.32 -5.00
N THR A 70 -6.83 20.36 -4.46
CA THR A 70 -6.16 21.48 -3.77
C THR A 70 -6.46 21.53 -2.29
N GLN A 71 -7.49 20.82 -1.82
CA GLN A 71 -7.84 20.76 -0.40
C GLN A 71 -8.22 19.34 0.03
N THR A 72 -7.80 18.99 1.24
CA THR A 72 -8.14 17.73 1.92
C THR A 72 -9.65 17.55 2.04
N GLY A 73 -10.13 16.34 1.80
CA GLY A 73 -11.55 16.02 1.97
C GLY A 73 -11.93 14.68 1.40
N LYS A 74 -13.22 14.36 1.48
CA LYS A 74 -13.77 13.15 0.86
C LYS A 74 -13.76 13.29 -0.66
N ILE A 75 -13.38 12.23 -1.34
CA ILE A 75 -13.62 12.10 -2.78
C ILE A 75 -15.15 12.02 -2.97
N GLY A 76 -15.76 13.04 -3.57
CA GLY A 76 -17.22 13.05 -3.75
C GLY A 76 -17.68 11.85 -4.60
N THR A 77 -18.75 11.18 -4.18
CA THR A 77 -19.47 10.25 -5.06
C THR A 77 -20.49 11.02 -5.90
N ALA A 78 -20.77 10.56 -7.11
CA ALA A 78 -21.82 11.16 -7.96
C ALA A 78 -23.23 10.99 -7.36
N ASP A 79 -23.42 10.09 -6.39
CA ASP A 79 -24.70 9.71 -5.79
C ASP A 79 -24.90 10.19 -4.35
N GLY A 80 -23.92 10.89 -3.74
CA GLY A 80 -23.98 11.31 -2.34
C GLY A 80 -23.85 10.17 -1.31
N SER A 81 -23.58 8.93 -1.74
CA SER A 81 -23.36 7.79 -0.85
C SER A 81 -22.12 8.00 0.02
N LEU A 82 -22.35 8.05 1.34
CA LEU A 82 -21.32 8.22 2.37
C LEU A 82 -20.46 6.96 2.60
N TRP A 83 -20.81 5.83 1.98
CA TRP A 83 -20.29 4.51 2.36
C TRP A 83 -19.11 4.02 1.55
N ASN A 84 -18.78 4.67 0.42
CA ASN A 84 -17.58 4.32 -0.36
C ASN A 84 -17.19 5.46 -1.33
N PRO A 85 -16.55 6.54 -0.85
CA PRO A 85 -16.14 7.66 -1.70
C PRO A 85 -15.20 7.17 -2.81
N THR A 86 -15.73 6.95 -4.01
CA THR A 86 -14.99 6.44 -5.16
C THR A 86 -15.11 7.41 -6.32
N LEU A 87 -13.99 7.98 -6.76
CA LEU A 87 -13.92 8.74 -8.01
C LEU A 87 -13.76 7.75 -9.16
N VAL A 88 -14.74 7.73 -10.05
CA VAL A 88 -14.64 6.97 -11.30
C VAL A 88 -14.28 7.91 -12.43
N ILE A 89 -13.17 7.64 -13.14
CA ILE A 89 -12.81 8.30 -14.39
C ILE A 89 -13.30 7.44 -15.55
N PRO A 90 -14.36 7.85 -16.28
CA PRO A 90 -14.89 7.08 -17.41
C PRO A 90 -13.90 6.96 -18.56
N ALA A 91 -14.06 5.92 -19.39
CA ALA A 91 -13.20 5.69 -20.55
C ALA A 91 -13.20 6.84 -21.56
N ASN A 92 -14.35 7.51 -21.73
CA ASN A 92 -14.56 8.66 -22.62
C ASN A 92 -14.26 10.02 -21.96
N SER A 93 -13.73 10.04 -20.72
CA SER A 93 -13.39 11.30 -20.04
C SER A 93 -12.32 12.08 -20.82
N PRO A 94 -12.42 13.41 -20.92
CA PRO A 94 -11.35 14.23 -21.49
C PRO A 94 -10.11 14.30 -20.58
N LEU A 95 -10.24 13.92 -19.31
CA LEU A 95 -9.13 13.94 -18.37
C LEU A 95 -8.03 12.96 -18.79
N THR A 96 -6.78 13.35 -18.60
CA THR A 96 -5.58 12.53 -18.81
C THR A 96 -4.79 12.32 -17.53
N GLU A 97 -5.04 13.18 -16.52
CA GLU A 97 -4.27 13.21 -15.29
C GLU A 97 -5.13 13.59 -14.09
N ILE A 98 -4.81 12.95 -12.95
CA ILE A 98 -5.17 13.41 -11.61
C ILE A 98 -3.89 13.88 -10.91
N LYS A 99 -3.96 15.08 -10.35
CA LYS A 99 -2.92 15.66 -9.51
C LYS A 99 -3.43 15.88 -8.09
N ILE A 100 -2.62 15.52 -7.09
CA ILE A 100 -2.89 15.74 -5.66
C ILE A 100 -1.84 16.70 -5.13
N ASN A 101 -2.23 17.90 -4.71
CA ASN A 101 -1.27 18.87 -4.18
C ASN A 101 -0.61 18.36 -2.89
N ALA A 102 0.50 18.99 -2.51
CA ALA A 102 1.13 18.74 -1.22
C ALA A 102 0.17 19.10 -0.08
N ASN A 103 0.24 18.35 1.02
CA ASN A 103 -0.64 18.48 2.20
C ASN A 103 -2.13 18.24 1.92
N VAL A 104 -2.46 17.53 0.83
CA VAL A 104 -3.83 17.11 0.50
C VAL A 104 -4.00 15.63 0.80
N THR A 105 -4.98 15.31 1.65
CA THR A 105 -5.47 13.95 1.86
C THR A 105 -6.84 13.77 1.22
N LEU A 106 -6.93 12.81 0.31
CA LEU A 106 -8.17 12.37 -0.32
C LEU A 106 -8.68 11.14 0.42
N TYR A 107 -9.84 11.25 1.05
CA TYR A 107 -10.48 10.10 1.69
C TYR A 107 -11.35 9.37 0.67
N GLY A 108 -10.93 8.18 0.26
CA GLY A 108 -11.62 7.36 -0.72
C GLY A 108 -10.71 6.59 -1.68
N ASN A 109 -11.32 6.17 -2.79
CA ASN A 109 -10.73 5.33 -3.82
C ASN A 109 -10.81 6.00 -5.19
N ILE A 110 -9.93 5.62 -6.11
CA ILE A 110 -9.94 6.10 -7.50
C ILE A 110 -10.00 4.89 -8.44
N VAL A 111 -11.00 4.87 -9.33
CA VAL A 111 -11.15 3.87 -10.39
C VAL A 111 -11.03 4.55 -11.75
N ILE A 112 -10.05 4.14 -12.54
CA ILE A 112 -9.74 4.75 -13.84
C ILE A 112 -10.05 3.74 -14.93
N LYS A 113 -10.99 4.08 -15.82
CA LYS A 113 -11.39 3.26 -16.97
C LYS A 113 -10.81 3.75 -18.30
N LYS A 114 -10.11 4.89 -18.31
CA LYS A 114 -9.44 5.44 -19.50
C LYS A 114 -8.25 4.58 -19.86
N THR A 115 -7.96 4.39 -21.15
CA THR A 115 -6.87 3.53 -21.64
C THR A 115 -5.50 3.92 -21.07
N ASN A 116 -5.15 5.21 -21.14
CA ASN A 116 -3.89 5.74 -20.63
C ASN A 116 -4.18 6.83 -19.60
N PHE A 117 -3.48 6.82 -18.46
CA PHE A 117 -3.73 7.80 -17.40
C PHE A 117 -2.50 8.06 -16.53
N ILE A 118 -2.47 9.25 -15.92
CA ILE A 118 -1.43 9.65 -14.96
C ILE A 118 -2.10 9.99 -13.63
N VAL A 119 -1.53 9.50 -12.53
CA VAL A 119 -1.89 9.93 -11.17
C VAL A 119 -0.62 10.39 -10.47
N THR A 120 -0.54 11.66 -10.11
CA THR A 120 0.64 12.21 -9.44
C THR A 120 0.27 12.96 -8.17
N GLY A 121 1.11 12.85 -7.15
CA GLY A 121 1.16 13.83 -6.08
C GLY A 121 2.23 14.88 -6.33
N ASP A 122 2.22 15.95 -5.54
CA ASP A 122 3.36 16.89 -5.46
C ASP A 122 4.42 16.38 -4.49
N ASN A 123 4.04 15.58 -3.49
CA ASN A 123 4.94 15.10 -2.45
C ASN A 123 4.47 13.75 -1.88
N ARG A 124 5.32 12.73 -1.97
CA ARG A 124 5.00 11.36 -1.54
C ARG A 124 4.69 11.19 -0.06
N ASP A 125 5.08 12.14 0.79
CA ASP A 125 4.86 12.06 2.24
C ASP A 125 3.56 12.73 2.69
N ASN A 126 2.95 13.59 1.86
CA ASN A 126 1.75 14.35 2.25
C ASN A 126 0.72 14.62 1.14
N SER A 127 0.91 14.07 -0.07
CA SER A 127 -0.14 13.88 -1.09
C SER A 127 -0.73 12.48 -0.92
N ILE A 128 -1.84 12.36 -0.19
CA ILE A 128 -2.31 11.08 0.35
C ILE A 128 -3.65 10.68 -0.26
N ILE A 129 -3.79 9.41 -0.61
CA ILE A 129 -5.09 8.74 -0.78
C ILE A 129 -5.27 7.80 0.41
N ASP A 130 -6.36 7.97 1.16
CA ASP A 130 -6.63 7.28 2.41
C ASP A 130 -7.96 6.50 2.35
N GLY A 131 -7.86 5.18 2.39
CA GLY A 131 -9.00 4.26 2.36
C GLY A 131 -9.50 3.83 3.74
N SER A 132 -8.98 4.39 4.85
CA SER A 132 -9.29 3.94 6.23
C SER A 132 -10.76 4.02 6.61
N ARG A 133 -11.55 4.76 5.83
CA ARG A 133 -12.99 4.98 6.03
C ARG A 133 -13.86 4.12 5.11
N THR A 134 -13.25 3.29 4.27
CA THR A 134 -13.95 2.37 3.38
C THR A 134 -14.09 1.02 4.07
N PRO A 135 -15.32 0.52 4.27
CA PRO A 135 -15.52 -0.79 4.88
C PRO A 135 -14.98 -1.90 3.97
N TYR A 136 -14.30 -2.88 4.55
CA TYR A 136 -13.85 -4.05 3.81
C TYR A 136 -15.03 -4.86 3.29
N THR A 137 -15.02 -5.13 1.99
CA THR A 137 -15.89 -6.13 1.37
C THR A 137 -15.00 -7.14 0.66
N LYS A 138 -15.06 -8.40 1.12
CA LYS A 138 -14.23 -9.48 0.58
C LYS A 138 -14.43 -9.61 -0.93
N GLY A 139 -13.32 -9.60 -1.67
CA GLY A 139 -13.31 -9.78 -3.12
C GLY A 139 -13.63 -8.53 -3.94
N ASP A 140 -14.06 -7.43 -3.31
CA ASP A 140 -14.30 -6.19 -4.05
C ASP A 140 -12.99 -5.44 -4.31
N ARG A 141 -12.46 -5.60 -5.52
CA ARG A 141 -11.25 -4.91 -6.00
C ARG A 141 -11.48 -3.43 -6.29
N SER A 142 -12.70 -2.90 -6.22
CA SER A 142 -12.92 -1.45 -6.35
C SER A 142 -12.52 -0.67 -5.09
N LEU A 143 -12.31 -1.36 -3.97
CA LEU A 143 -11.95 -0.77 -2.68
C LEU A 143 -10.44 -0.58 -2.48
N CYS A 144 -9.73 -0.36 -3.59
CA CYS A 144 -8.30 -0.11 -3.62
C CYS A 144 -8.03 1.39 -3.73
N SER A 145 -6.90 1.89 -3.25
CA SER A 145 -6.62 3.34 -3.34
C SER A 145 -6.63 3.81 -4.79
N ILE A 146 -5.94 3.10 -5.68
CA ILE A 146 -5.98 3.35 -7.12
C ILE A 146 -6.20 2.03 -7.86
N ARG A 147 -7.22 1.99 -8.70
CA ARG A 147 -7.51 0.90 -9.63
C ARG A 147 -7.53 1.38 -11.07
N HIS A 148 -6.76 0.74 -11.95
CA HIS A 148 -6.77 1.02 -13.38
C HIS A 148 -7.36 -0.14 -14.20
N ASP A 149 -8.59 0.06 -14.68
CA ASP A 149 -9.32 -0.88 -15.55
C ASP A 149 -9.13 -0.57 -17.05
N GLY A 150 -8.35 0.45 -17.39
CA GLY A 150 -8.00 0.76 -18.78
C GLY A 150 -7.05 -0.27 -19.37
N ASN A 151 -7.30 -0.69 -20.61
CA ASN A 151 -6.44 -1.64 -21.35
C ASN A 151 -5.23 -0.95 -22.01
N GLY A 152 -4.49 -0.15 -21.24
CA GLY A 152 -3.32 0.58 -21.71
C GLY A 152 -2.29 0.75 -20.61
N THR A 153 -1.79 1.98 -20.40
CA THR A 153 -0.74 2.26 -19.42
C THR A 153 -1.20 3.20 -18.31
N ILE A 154 -0.64 3.02 -17.11
CA ILE A 154 -0.79 4.00 -16.02
C ILE A 154 0.56 4.39 -15.44
N SER A 155 0.73 5.68 -15.17
CA SER A 155 1.85 6.20 -14.38
C SER A 155 1.34 6.68 -13.04
N ILE A 156 1.95 6.22 -11.95
CA ILE A 156 1.60 6.61 -10.57
C ILE A 156 2.86 7.12 -9.87
N SER A 157 2.86 8.37 -9.42
CA SER A 157 4.06 8.94 -8.80
C SER A 157 3.83 9.90 -7.65
N LYS A 158 4.85 10.02 -6.77
CA LYS A 158 4.98 11.10 -5.78
C LYS A 158 3.79 11.24 -4.84
N LEU A 159 3.18 10.12 -4.43
CA LEU A 159 2.02 10.09 -3.54
C LEU A 159 2.11 8.96 -2.52
N GLN A 160 1.26 9.04 -1.51
CA GLN A 160 1.05 7.99 -0.52
C GLN A 160 -0.31 7.31 -0.71
N SER A 161 -0.34 5.99 -0.71
CA SER A 161 -1.54 5.20 -0.48
C SER A 161 -1.54 4.71 0.98
N ARG A 162 -2.62 5.01 1.70
CA ARG A 162 -2.77 4.68 3.12
C ARG A 162 -4.06 3.89 3.37
N ASN A 163 -3.94 2.79 4.08
CA ASN A 163 -5.06 2.05 4.65
C ASN A 163 -6.23 1.74 3.69
N PRO A 164 -6.00 1.29 2.44
CA PRO A 164 -7.07 0.81 1.57
C PRO A 164 -7.85 -0.33 2.22
N ALA A 165 -9.10 -0.56 1.83
CA ALA A 165 -9.81 -1.73 2.36
C ALA A 165 -9.26 -3.03 1.75
N ASN A 166 -8.82 -2.98 0.50
CA ASN A 166 -8.23 -4.09 -0.25
C ASN A 166 -6.81 -3.67 -0.70
N PHE A 167 -6.45 -3.84 -1.96
CA PHE A 167 -5.13 -3.49 -2.50
C PHE A 167 -4.79 -1.99 -2.39
N HIS A 168 -3.50 -1.65 -2.26
CA HIS A 168 -3.04 -0.27 -2.40
C HIS A 168 -3.19 0.19 -3.86
N LEU A 169 -2.46 -0.45 -4.78
CA LEU A 169 -2.47 -0.10 -6.19
C LEU A 169 -2.75 -1.35 -7.04
N THR A 170 -3.76 -1.30 -7.90
CA THR A 170 -4.11 -2.43 -8.76
C THR A 170 -4.55 -2.04 -10.17
N GLY A 171 -4.51 -2.98 -11.12
CA GLY A 171 -5.10 -2.78 -12.43
C GLY A 171 -4.85 -3.93 -13.41
N PHE A 172 -5.43 -3.82 -14.60
CA PHE A 172 -5.23 -4.77 -15.71
C PHE A 172 -4.31 -4.22 -16.80
N SER A 173 -3.44 -3.29 -16.41
CA SER A 173 -2.62 -2.46 -17.30
C SER A 173 -1.14 -2.57 -16.95
N ASN A 174 -0.29 -2.18 -17.90
CA ASN A 174 1.11 -1.94 -17.60
C ASN A 174 1.22 -0.69 -16.73
N ALA A 175 2.02 -0.76 -15.68
CA ALA A 175 2.18 0.35 -14.73
C ALA A 175 3.63 0.80 -14.62
N THR A 176 3.84 2.11 -14.56
CA THR A 176 5.10 2.71 -14.11
C THR A 176 4.83 3.42 -12.79
N ILE A 177 5.47 2.98 -11.72
CA ILE A 177 5.22 3.46 -10.37
C ILE A 177 6.54 4.00 -9.82
N SER A 178 6.57 5.27 -9.41
CA SER A 178 7.81 5.89 -8.92
C SER A 178 7.61 6.81 -7.72
N GLU A 179 8.56 6.79 -6.78
CA GLU A 179 8.55 7.70 -5.62
C GLU A 179 7.25 7.62 -4.80
N VAL A 180 6.69 6.42 -4.65
CA VAL A 180 5.44 6.21 -3.90
C VAL A 180 5.67 5.73 -2.48
N LYS A 181 4.66 5.91 -1.64
CA LYS A 181 4.63 5.39 -0.28
C LYS A 181 3.38 4.55 -0.04
N ILE A 182 3.54 3.34 0.47
CA ILE A 182 2.46 2.42 0.84
C ILE A 182 2.51 2.26 2.36
N ILE A 183 1.40 2.55 3.05
CA ILE A 183 1.31 2.48 4.51
C ILE A 183 0.01 1.78 4.91
N GLU A 184 0.14 0.61 5.54
CA GLU A 184 -0.95 -0.06 6.26
C GLU A 184 -0.62 -0.08 7.77
N ASN A 185 -1.40 0.64 8.57
CA ASN A 185 -1.16 0.77 10.01
C ASN A 185 -2.25 0.14 10.90
N ARG A 186 -3.15 -0.68 10.33
CA ARG A 186 -4.24 -1.35 11.06
C ARG A 186 -4.07 -2.87 11.15
N GLU A 187 -2.91 -3.39 10.73
CA GLU A 187 -2.59 -4.82 10.71
C GLU A 187 -3.50 -5.66 9.80
N THR A 188 -4.08 -5.06 8.76
CA THR A 188 -5.05 -5.71 7.88
C THR A 188 -4.36 -6.71 6.93
N HIS A 189 -4.86 -7.95 6.86
CA HIS A 189 -4.33 -9.04 6.02
C HIS A 189 -5.11 -9.19 4.70
N SER A 190 -5.36 -8.08 4.02
CA SER A 190 -5.96 -8.05 2.69
C SER A 190 -5.53 -6.83 1.88
N THR A 191 -4.39 -6.22 2.26
CA THR A 191 -3.94 -4.93 1.73
C THR A 191 -2.64 -5.08 0.99
N ASP A 192 -2.67 -5.86 -0.09
CA ASP A 192 -1.48 -6.11 -0.90
C ASP A 192 -0.96 -4.79 -1.52
N GLY A 193 0.34 -4.72 -1.75
CA GLY A 193 1.00 -3.51 -2.25
C GLY A 193 0.65 -3.20 -3.72
N PHE A 194 1.16 -4.03 -4.64
CA PHE A 194 1.01 -3.85 -6.08
C PHE A 194 0.43 -5.09 -6.74
N HIS A 195 -0.63 -4.90 -7.53
CA HIS A 195 -1.25 -5.98 -8.30
C HIS A 195 -1.69 -5.49 -9.69
N PHE A 196 -0.85 -5.66 -10.70
CA PHE A 196 -1.04 -5.08 -12.05
C PHE A 196 -0.99 -6.15 -13.14
N ALA A 197 -1.26 -5.78 -14.40
CA ALA A 197 -0.95 -6.68 -15.49
C ALA A 197 0.56 -6.82 -15.68
N LYS A 198 0.95 -7.82 -16.47
CA LYS A 198 2.32 -8.23 -16.72
C LYS A 198 3.19 -7.07 -17.21
N GLY A 199 4.26 -6.74 -16.48
CA GLY A 199 5.26 -5.77 -16.93
C GLY A 199 5.30 -4.47 -16.15
N ALA A 200 4.69 -4.40 -14.97
CA ALA A 200 4.79 -3.23 -14.11
C ALA A 200 6.24 -3.01 -13.62
N ILE A 201 6.64 -1.75 -13.53
CA ILE A 201 7.95 -1.32 -13.02
C ILE A 201 7.73 -0.40 -11.82
N VAL A 202 8.44 -0.67 -10.74
CA VAL A 202 8.41 0.10 -9.48
C VAL A 202 9.80 0.66 -9.18
N ASP A 203 9.90 1.94 -8.85
CA ASP A 203 11.15 2.57 -8.46
C ASP A 203 10.98 3.52 -7.27
N GLN A 204 11.96 3.57 -6.37
CA GLN A 204 12.00 4.50 -5.23
C GLN A 204 10.76 4.44 -4.32
N ALA A 205 10.24 3.23 -4.07
CA ALA A 205 9.09 3.03 -3.20
C ALA A 205 9.49 2.87 -1.73
N PHE A 206 8.65 3.39 -0.82
CA PHE A 206 8.64 3.00 0.59
C PHE A 206 7.37 2.20 0.84
N ILE A 207 7.48 1.01 1.41
CA ILE A 207 6.35 0.10 1.57
C ILE A 207 6.35 -0.41 3.00
N ASP A 208 5.22 -0.24 3.69
CA ASP A 208 4.95 -0.81 5.01
C ASP A 208 3.57 -1.47 4.92
N THR A 209 3.55 -2.80 4.74
CA THR A 209 2.32 -3.56 4.53
C THR A 209 2.27 -4.83 5.36
N TYR A 210 1.06 -5.27 5.66
CA TYR A 210 0.78 -6.50 6.38
C TYR A 210 0.53 -7.71 5.50
N ASP A 211 0.51 -7.55 4.17
CA ASP A 211 0.24 -8.62 3.21
C ASP A 211 1.28 -8.71 2.08
N ASP A 212 0.92 -9.39 0.98
CA ASP A 212 1.72 -9.50 -0.23
C ASP A 212 2.18 -8.13 -0.74
N VAL A 213 3.47 -7.95 -1.02
CA VAL A 213 3.96 -6.66 -1.53
C VAL A 213 3.74 -6.57 -3.04
N LEU A 214 4.07 -7.64 -3.77
CA LEU A 214 3.86 -7.75 -5.21
C LEU A 214 3.76 -9.21 -5.64
N TYR A 215 3.25 -9.40 -6.85
CA TYR A 215 3.20 -10.70 -7.51
C TYR A 215 4.31 -10.85 -8.55
N VAL A 216 4.98 -12.01 -8.54
CA VAL A 216 6.12 -12.30 -9.40
C VAL A 216 5.68 -12.31 -10.87
N GLY A 217 6.35 -11.50 -11.69
CA GLY A 217 6.07 -11.33 -13.11
C GLY A 217 4.90 -10.41 -13.47
N GLU A 218 4.07 -10.01 -12.50
CA GLU A 218 3.22 -8.81 -12.67
C GLU A 218 4.11 -7.58 -12.60
N VAL A 219 4.88 -7.46 -11.50
CA VAL A 219 5.95 -6.48 -11.37
C VAL A 219 7.24 -7.12 -11.86
N THR A 220 7.72 -6.73 -13.03
CA THR A 220 8.96 -7.29 -13.61
C THR A 220 10.21 -6.68 -13.04
N LYS A 221 10.11 -5.46 -12.48
CA LYS A 221 11.24 -4.78 -11.85
C LYS A 221 10.79 -3.94 -10.66
N ILE A 222 11.52 -4.05 -9.55
CA ILE A 222 11.46 -3.13 -8.41
C ILE A 222 12.88 -2.64 -8.09
N SER A 223 13.06 -1.33 -7.97
CA SER A 223 14.38 -0.76 -7.66
C SER A 223 14.36 0.33 -6.59
N ASN A 224 15.51 0.49 -5.93
CA ASN A 224 15.79 1.59 -4.99
C ASN A 224 14.72 1.72 -3.88
N SER A 225 14.14 0.60 -3.45
CA SER A 225 12.95 0.59 -2.60
C SER A 225 13.24 0.04 -1.21
N THR A 226 12.53 0.55 -0.20
CA THR A 226 12.58 0.02 1.17
C THR A 226 11.23 -0.57 1.54
N ILE A 227 11.24 -1.81 2.00
CA ILE A 227 10.04 -2.59 2.30
C ILE A 227 10.10 -3.09 3.74
N TYR A 228 9.17 -2.64 4.56
CA TYR A 228 8.84 -3.19 5.87
C TYR A 228 7.72 -4.20 5.69
N HIS A 229 8.03 -5.48 5.87
CA HIS A 229 7.05 -6.55 5.75
C HIS A 229 6.60 -7.00 7.14
N ASN A 230 5.30 -6.90 7.42
CA ASN A 230 4.82 -7.07 8.79
C ASN A 230 4.38 -8.47 9.15
N LYS A 231 3.71 -9.28 8.30
CA LYS A 231 3.30 -10.64 8.74
C LYS A 231 2.80 -11.55 7.64
N ASN A 232 1.69 -11.17 7.01
CA ASN A 232 0.94 -12.01 6.09
C ASN A 232 1.54 -11.93 4.68
N GLY A 233 1.31 -12.96 3.88
CA GLY A 233 1.81 -12.98 2.51
C GLY A 233 3.33 -13.00 2.41
N ALA A 234 3.83 -12.65 1.23
CA ALA A 234 5.24 -12.54 0.87
C ALA A 234 5.58 -11.20 0.22
N ILE A 235 6.84 -10.78 0.32
CA ILE A 235 7.30 -9.63 -0.48
C ILE A 235 7.18 -9.97 -1.98
N PHE A 236 7.64 -11.14 -2.39
CA PHE A 236 7.53 -11.66 -3.75
C PHE A 236 6.60 -12.88 -3.72
N MET A 237 5.29 -12.64 -3.87
CA MET A 237 4.30 -13.71 -3.96
C MET A 237 4.27 -14.28 -5.38
N VAL A 238 4.52 -15.58 -5.55
CA VAL A 238 4.47 -16.22 -6.86
C VAL A 238 3.03 -16.46 -7.28
N SER A 239 2.26 -17.18 -6.47
CA SER A 239 0.83 -17.39 -6.68
C SER A 239 0.15 -17.94 -5.43
N TRP A 240 -1.19 -17.84 -5.42
CA TRP A 240 -2.08 -18.50 -4.47
C TRP A 240 -2.72 -19.77 -5.09
N GLY A 241 -2.01 -20.44 -5.99
CA GLY A 241 -2.43 -21.66 -6.68
C GLY A 241 -2.87 -21.46 -8.13
N GLN A 242 -2.87 -20.22 -8.63
CA GLN A 242 -2.96 -19.93 -10.06
C GLN A 242 -1.67 -20.35 -10.78
N LYS A 243 -1.76 -20.57 -12.10
CA LYS A 243 -0.56 -20.80 -12.90
C LYS A 243 0.30 -19.55 -12.92
N VAL A 244 1.62 -19.73 -12.88
CA VAL A 244 2.56 -18.59 -12.98
C VAL A 244 2.35 -17.83 -14.29
N SER A 245 2.04 -18.56 -15.37
CA SER A 245 1.72 -17.99 -16.68
C SER A 245 0.43 -17.17 -16.71
N ASP A 246 -0.48 -17.35 -15.76
CA ASP A 246 -1.75 -16.61 -15.71
C ASP A 246 -1.58 -15.29 -14.95
N ILE A 247 -0.62 -15.25 -14.02
CA ILE A 247 -0.29 -14.06 -13.22
C ILE A 247 0.64 -13.14 -14.02
N GLY A 248 1.79 -13.67 -14.45
CA GLY A 248 2.94 -12.85 -14.79
C GLY A 248 3.73 -13.33 -16.00
N THR A 249 4.86 -12.67 -16.21
CA THR A 249 5.98 -13.23 -16.99
C THR A 249 6.70 -14.36 -16.26
N GLY A 250 6.43 -14.52 -14.95
CA GLY A 250 7.17 -15.40 -14.05
C GLY A 250 8.55 -14.85 -13.66
N ILE A 251 8.90 -13.61 -14.00
CA ILE A 251 10.24 -13.05 -13.73
C ILE A 251 10.12 -11.67 -13.08
N THR A 252 10.79 -11.48 -11.95
CA THR A 252 10.92 -10.20 -11.26
C THR A 252 12.38 -9.94 -10.89
N GLU A 253 12.86 -8.72 -11.13
CA GLU A 253 14.18 -8.26 -10.68
C GLU A 253 14.04 -7.20 -9.58
N ALA A 254 14.71 -7.41 -8.45
CA ALA A 254 14.88 -6.45 -7.37
C ALA A 254 16.31 -5.88 -7.40
N ILE A 255 16.44 -4.55 -7.44
CA ILE A 255 17.74 -3.87 -7.53
C ILE A 255 17.86 -2.79 -6.45
N ASN A 256 18.93 -2.81 -5.66
CA ASN A 256 19.18 -1.81 -4.60
C ASN A 256 18.01 -1.70 -3.59
N CYS A 257 17.35 -2.82 -3.28
CA CYS A 257 16.22 -2.84 -2.35
C CYS A 257 16.65 -3.22 -0.93
N THR A 258 15.99 -2.65 0.07
CA THR A 258 16.13 -3.06 1.47
C THR A 258 14.82 -3.70 1.95
N PHE A 259 14.86 -4.96 2.35
CA PHE A 259 13.76 -5.69 2.97
C PHE A 259 13.97 -5.74 4.48
N ILE A 260 12.96 -5.37 5.24
CA ILE A 260 13.01 -5.22 6.69
C ILE A 260 11.89 -6.05 7.29
N ASP A 261 12.26 -7.05 8.08
CA ASP A 261 11.28 -7.77 8.90
C ASP A 261 10.79 -6.82 9.99
N ASN A 262 9.49 -6.55 10.03
CA ASN A 262 8.87 -5.61 10.95
C ASN A 262 7.93 -6.27 11.97
N TYR A 263 7.68 -7.59 11.86
CA TYR A 263 6.70 -8.28 12.69
C TYR A 263 7.10 -8.38 14.16
N VAL A 264 6.25 -7.92 15.07
CA VAL A 264 6.36 -8.20 16.50
C VAL A 264 5.20 -9.12 16.89
N GLY A 265 5.50 -10.38 17.19
CA GLY A 265 4.48 -11.36 17.57
C GLY A 265 5.06 -12.65 18.12
N THR A 266 4.20 -13.52 18.63
CA THR A 266 4.59 -14.81 19.22
C THR A 266 4.60 -15.94 18.20
N ASP A 267 3.72 -15.87 17.19
CA ASP A 267 3.62 -16.76 16.04
C ASP A 267 4.63 -16.40 14.93
N ASN A 268 4.52 -17.08 13.78
CA ASN A 268 5.47 -16.97 12.67
C ASN A 268 4.87 -16.19 11.51
N TYR A 269 5.74 -15.66 10.63
CA TYR A 269 5.34 -15.15 9.32
C TYR A 269 4.59 -16.21 8.52
N ALA A 270 3.66 -15.77 7.66
CA ALA A 270 2.91 -16.66 6.78
C ALA A 270 3.72 -17.13 5.55
N HIS A 271 4.53 -16.26 4.92
CA HIS A 271 5.45 -16.67 3.84
C HIS A 271 6.81 -15.96 3.85
N GLY A 272 6.90 -14.66 4.17
CA GLY A 272 8.20 -13.96 4.29
C GLY A 272 8.71 -13.29 3.02
N ILE A 273 9.97 -13.53 2.59
CA ILE A 273 10.54 -12.80 1.44
C ILE A 273 9.96 -13.28 0.11
N VAL A 274 10.09 -14.57 -0.22
CA VAL A 274 9.50 -15.17 -1.42
C VAL A 274 8.53 -16.27 -1.00
N GLY A 275 7.29 -16.17 -1.46
CA GLY A 275 6.21 -17.09 -1.11
C GLY A 275 5.56 -17.69 -2.33
N TRP A 276 5.17 -18.96 -2.24
CA TRP A 276 4.34 -19.60 -3.24
C TRP A 276 3.37 -20.56 -2.55
N SER A 277 2.09 -20.19 -2.53
CA SER A 277 1.05 -20.96 -1.88
C SER A 277 0.31 -21.83 -2.89
N GLN A 278 0.21 -23.13 -2.59
CA GLN A 278 -0.58 -24.13 -3.33
C GLN A 278 -0.15 -24.32 -4.79
N LYS A 279 -0.15 -25.57 -5.25
CA LYS A 279 -0.14 -25.88 -6.68
C LYS A 279 -1.46 -26.57 -6.99
N LYS A 280 -2.39 -25.90 -7.67
CA LYS A 280 -3.63 -26.54 -8.16
C LYS A 280 -3.41 -27.32 -9.46
N ASN A 281 -2.24 -27.19 -10.10
CA ASN A 281 -1.97 -27.69 -11.44
C ASN A 281 -0.85 -28.74 -11.43
N GLU A 282 -0.97 -29.76 -12.29
CA GLU A 282 -0.09 -30.94 -12.26
C GLU A 282 1.26 -30.74 -13.01
N GLY A 283 1.48 -29.63 -13.73
CA GLY A 283 2.67 -29.41 -14.58
C GLY A 283 3.77 -28.56 -13.92
N ALA A 284 5.04 -28.76 -14.28
CA ALA A 284 6.16 -27.95 -13.79
C ALA A 284 5.97 -26.45 -14.12
N GLU A 285 6.30 -25.58 -13.17
CA GLU A 285 6.16 -24.13 -13.30
C GLU A 285 7.47 -23.44 -12.87
N LEU A 286 7.80 -22.34 -13.53
CA LEU A 286 9.02 -21.58 -13.27
C LEU A 286 8.68 -20.16 -12.87
N ALA A 287 9.19 -19.73 -11.71
CA ALA A 287 9.21 -18.35 -11.28
C ALA A 287 10.65 -17.96 -10.91
N LYS A 288 11.09 -16.77 -11.31
CA LYS A 288 12.43 -16.24 -11.05
C LYS A 288 12.33 -14.91 -10.32
N VAL A 289 13.04 -14.80 -9.20
CA VAL A 289 13.25 -13.53 -8.51
C VAL A 289 14.75 -13.27 -8.43
N LYS A 290 15.22 -12.24 -9.11
CA LYS A 290 16.63 -11.87 -9.13
C LYS A 290 16.89 -10.72 -8.16
N PHE A 291 17.89 -10.84 -7.31
CA PHE A 291 18.28 -9.81 -6.34
C PHE A 291 19.65 -9.23 -6.68
N THR A 292 19.72 -7.94 -6.97
CA THR A 292 20.97 -7.22 -7.23
C THR A 292 21.17 -6.15 -6.17
N ASN A 293 22.24 -6.22 -5.38
CA ASN A 293 22.55 -5.26 -4.31
C ASN A 293 21.40 -5.06 -3.30
N CYS A 294 20.65 -6.12 -3.00
CA CYS A 294 19.59 -6.06 -2.00
C CYS A 294 20.10 -6.39 -0.60
N ILE A 295 19.48 -5.81 0.42
CA ILE A 295 19.75 -6.07 1.83
C ILE A 295 18.48 -6.63 2.47
N TRP A 296 18.61 -7.68 3.27
CA TRP A 296 17.53 -8.16 4.13
C TRP A 296 17.98 -8.15 5.59
N LYS A 297 17.21 -7.48 6.45
CA LYS A 297 17.56 -7.31 7.87
C LYS A 297 16.34 -7.29 8.77
N ALA A 298 16.58 -7.47 10.07
CA ALA A 298 15.56 -7.25 11.09
C ALA A 298 15.38 -5.75 11.29
N ASN A 299 14.17 -5.30 11.65
CA ASN A 299 14.00 -3.95 12.15
C ASN A 299 14.81 -3.79 13.45
N PRO A 300 15.85 -2.93 13.50
CA PRO A 300 16.70 -2.79 14.67
C PRO A 300 16.00 -2.13 15.87
N SER A 301 14.86 -1.47 15.64
CA SER A 301 14.13 -0.75 16.69
C SER A 301 13.13 -1.62 17.45
N LYS A 302 12.96 -2.89 17.07
CA LYS A 302 11.92 -3.78 17.61
C LYS A 302 12.45 -5.20 17.77
N PRO A 303 11.96 -5.97 18.76
CA PRO A 303 12.28 -7.39 18.91
C PRO A 303 11.48 -8.22 17.88
N VAL A 304 11.82 -8.08 16.60
CA VAL A 304 11.04 -8.68 15.51
C VAL A 304 11.28 -10.18 15.38
N LYS A 305 10.26 -10.89 14.88
CA LYS A 305 10.45 -12.24 14.34
C LYS A 305 11.18 -12.14 13.00
N ARG A 306 12.08 -13.09 12.74
CA ARG A 306 12.70 -13.22 11.41
C ARG A 306 11.73 -13.93 10.47
N SER A 307 11.49 -13.35 9.30
CA SER A 307 10.75 -14.02 8.24
C SER A 307 11.59 -15.17 7.65
N PRO A 308 10.98 -16.24 7.11
CA PRO A 308 11.71 -17.15 6.26
C PRO A 308 11.99 -16.47 4.91
N PHE A 309 13.12 -16.82 4.30
CA PHE A 309 13.43 -16.28 2.97
C PHE A 309 12.56 -16.92 1.89
N TYR A 310 12.30 -18.23 1.99
CA TYR A 310 11.45 -18.99 1.09
C TYR A 310 10.36 -19.70 1.87
N THR A 311 9.12 -19.61 1.38
CA THR A 311 8.01 -20.45 1.85
C THR A 311 7.26 -21.05 0.67
N PHE A 312 7.07 -22.37 0.71
CA PHE A 312 6.33 -23.13 -0.28
C PHE A 312 5.16 -23.84 0.40
N GLY A 313 3.96 -23.77 -0.20
CA GLY A 313 2.73 -24.29 0.38
C GLY A 313 2.10 -23.37 1.43
N ARG A 314 1.03 -23.83 2.10
CA ARG A 314 0.40 -23.07 3.19
C ARG A 314 0.94 -23.51 4.55
N ILE A 315 1.17 -22.55 5.44
CA ILE A 315 1.56 -22.81 6.84
C ILE A 315 0.36 -23.32 7.68
N SER A 316 -0.88 -23.00 7.31
CA SER A 316 -2.07 -23.58 7.94
C SER A 316 -2.24 -25.02 7.47
N GLY A 317 -2.04 -25.99 8.36
CA GLY A 317 -2.01 -27.45 8.11
C GLY A 317 -3.30 -28.10 7.57
N GLU A 318 -4.09 -27.42 6.74
CA GLU A 318 -5.28 -27.94 6.08
C GLU A 318 -4.97 -28.76 4.82
N ASN A 319 -3.73 -28.70 4.30
CA ASN A 319 -3.34 -29.60 3.22
C ASN A 319 -1.81 -29.84 3.16
N PRO A 320 -1.31 -30.88 3.85
CA PRO A 320 0.11 -31.26 3.79
C PRO A 320 0.57 -31.72 2.40
N ASP A 321 -0.34 -31.92 1.43
CA ASP A 321 -0.02 -32.26 0.03
C ASP A 321 0.19 -31.02 -0.87
N ALA A 322 0.04 -29.80 -0.34
CA ALA A 322 0.34 -28.54 -1.05
C ALA A 322 1.85 -28.25 -1.14
N ILE A 323 2.67 -29.30 -1.20
CA ILE A 323 4.11 -29.25 -1.34
C ILE A 323 4.41 -28.89 -2.79
N ILE A 324 5.18 -27.83 -3.00
CA ILE A 324 5.75 -27.56 -4.31
C ILE A 324 6.80 -28.64 -4.55
N LYS A 325 6.43 -29.58 -5.43
CA LYS A 325 7.28 -30.72 -5.75
C LYS A 325 8.50 -30.30 -6.58
N ASP A 326 8.33 -29.31 -7.45
CA ASP A 326 9.40 -28.81 -8.31
C ASP A 326 9.31 -27.29 -8.43
N GLY A 327 10.37 -26.59 -8.04
CA GLY A 327 10.52 -25.15 -8.17
C GLY A 327 11.98 -24.75 -7.99
N THR A 328 12.51 -23.95 -8.91
CA THR A 328 13.89 -23.44 -8.86
C THR A 328 13.84 -21.95 -8.61
N ILE A 329 14.45 -21.48 -7.53
CA ILE A 329 14.72 -20.06 -7.32
C ILE A 329 16.22 -19.82 -7.51
N GLU A 330 16.54 -18.96 -8.45
CA GLU A 330 17.90 -18.60 -8.84
C GLU A 330 18.25 -17.21 -8.28
N GLN A 331 19.15 -17.16 -7.29
CA GLN A 331 19.71 -15.90 -6.79
C GLN A 331 20.96 -15.53 -7.58
N ILE A 332 20.99 -14.33 -8.17
CA ILE A 332 22.14 -13.81 -8.93
C ILE A 332 22.60 -12.48 -8.32
N GLY A 333 23.59 -12.51 -7.41
CA GLY A 333 24.27 -11.33 -6.84
C GLY A 333 23.83 -10.86 -5.43
N GLY A 334 24.53 -9.85 -4.89
CA GLY A 334 24.27 -9.16 -3.62
C GLY A 334 25.35 -9.33 -2.54
N ASN A 335 25.82 -8.24 -1.92
CA ASN A 335 26.65 -8.28 -0.70
C ASN A 335 25.80 -8.78 0.48
N CYS A 336 25.87 -10.07 0.72
CA CYS A 336 25.14 -10.71 1.81
C CYS A 336 25.82 -10.39 3.14
N ALA A 337 25.39 -9.34 3.83
CA ALA A 337 25.54 -9.28 5.30
C ALA A 337 24.56 -10.28 5.92
N TRP A 338 24.80 -11.57 5.67
CA TRP A 338 24.00 -12.68 6.13
C TRP A 338 24.55 -13.14 7.47
N THR A 339 23.81 -12.86 8.54
CA THR A 339 24.06 -13.46 9.85
C THR A 339 22.89 -14.40 10.17
N ASN A 340 23.18 -15.69 9.96
CA ASN A 340 22.62 -16.88 10.62
C ASN A 340 21.85 -17.89 9.71
N PRO A 341 22.29 -19.17 9.59
CA PRO A 341 21.79 -20.15 8.60
C PRO A 341 20.52 -20.94 8.96
N SER A 342 19.88 -20.72 10.10
CA SER A 342 19.02 -21.76 10.69
C SER A 342 17.53 -21.72 10.35
N ASN A 343 17.02 -20.78 9.55
CA ASN A 343 15.58 -20.55 9.39
C ASN A 343 15.06 -20.72 7.95
N ILE A 344 15.50 -21.76 7.24
CA ILE A 344 14.69 -22.28 6.12
C ILE A 344 13.58 -23.12 6.74
N ARG A 345 12.36 -22.56 6.80
CA ARG A 345 11.18 -23.35 7.16
C ARG A 345 10.61 -23.97 5.92
N TYR A 346 11.00 -25.21 5.67
CA TYR A 346 10.20 -26.10 4.86
C TYR A 346 8.90 -26.33 5.63
N GLY A 347 7.77 -25.87 5.10
CA GLY A 347 6.48 -26.40 5.52
C GLY A 347 6.57 -27.92 5.45
N ILE A 348 6.02 -28.61 6.45
CA ILE A 348 6.07 -30.08 6.59
C ILE A 348 5.67 -30.71 5.25
N GLY A 349 6.67 -31.12 4.49
CA GLY A 349 6.52 -31.41 3.08
C GLY A 349 7.87 -31.71 2.47
N VAL A 350 8.05 -32.98 2.09
CA VAL A 350 9.28 -33.51 1.51
C VAL A 350 9.67 -32.70 0.28
N VAL A 351 10.84 -32.08 0.33
CA VAL A 351 11.56 -31.53 -0.83
C VAL A 351 11.83 -32.70 -1.79
N PRO A 352 11.27 -32.75 -3.01
CA PRO A 352 11.65 -33.79 -3.96
C PRO A 352 13.11 -33.65 -4.31
N ALA A 353 13.78 -34.79 -4.54
CA ALA A 353 15.21 -34.89 -4.80
C ALA A 353 15.69 -34.02 -5.99
N ASP A 354 14.73 -33.53 -6.78
CA ASP A 354 14.86 -32.87 -8.07
C ASP A 354 14.74 -31.34 -7.95
N SER A 355 14.26 -30.83 -6.81
CA SER A 355 14.14 -29.40 -6.57
C SER A 355 15.51 -28.77 -6.29
N GLN A 356 16.05 -28.06 -7.28
CA GLN A 356 17.33 -27.38 -7.15
C GLN A 356 17.13 -26.00 -6.53
N ILE A 357 17.42 -25.89 -5.23
CA ILE A 357 17.91 -24.60 -4.69
C ILE A 357 19.34 -24.47 -5.19
N ILE A 358 19.55 -23.68 -6.25
CA ILE A 358 20.89 -23.31 -6.68
C ILE A 358 21.43 -22.37 -5.59
N LYS A 359 22.05 -22.97 -4.57
CA LYS A 359 22.84 -22.22 -3.58
C LYS A 359 23.94 -21.50 -4.35
N PRO A 360 24.16 -20.19 -4.12
CA PRO A 360 25.28 -19.50 -4.73
C PRO A 360 26.55 -20.31 -4.50
N SER A 361 27.26 -20.64 -5.58
CA SER A 361 28.60 -21.18 -5.51
C SER A 361 29.46 -20.13 -4.82
N THR A 362 29.81 -20.40 -3.55
CA THR A 362 30.81 -19.67 -2.76
C THR A 362 30.64 -18.15 -2.75
N CYS A 363 29.99 -17.66 -1.70
CA CYS A 363 30.19 -16.29 -1.22
C CYS A 363 31.69 -16.07 -0.94
N PRO A 364 32.32 -15.00 -1.45
CA PRO A 364 33.54 -14.45 -0.86
C PRO A 364 33.31 -14.04 0.59
#